data_AF-A0A328NW49-F1
#
_entry.id   AF-A0A328NW49-F1
#
_cell.length_a   1.000
_cell.length_b   1.000
_cell.length_c   1.000
_cell.angle_alpha   90.00
_cell.angle_beta   90.00
_cell.angle_gamma   90.00
#
_symmetry.space_group_name_H-M   'P 1'
#
loop_
_entity.id
_entity.type
_entity.pdbx_description
1 polymer ?
#
loop_
_entity_poly.entity_id
_entity_poly.type
_entity_poly.pdbx_seq_one_letter_code
_entity_poly.pdbx_strand_id
1 'polypeptide(L)'
;MKWTEQQIPRQDGRVAVVTGANTGLGFETARRLAERGASVVLAVRDTEKGKLAAARINGDVSVRELDLTSLESVRAAAAGLRATHPRIDLLINNAGVMYTPKQITRDGFEMQFGTNHLGHFALTGLLLDLLLPVPGSRVVTVSSVGHRIRAAIHFDDLQWERSYGRVAAYGQSKLANLMFTYELQRRLAAHGTTAAVAAHPGISNTELARNAPAVVRGPLTLLAPVITQPATAGALPTLRAATDPSVLGGQYYGPDGPGEARGYPRLVTSSPESYDVSVQQRLWAVSEDLTGVRFPVGRAAVAA
;
A
#
# COMPACT_ATOMS: atom_id res chain seq x y z
N MET A 1 6.07 13.17 -21.20
CA MET A 1 7.24 12.28 -21.14
C MET A 1 6.85 11.00 -20.41
N LYS A 2 7.32 9.84 -20.87
CA LYS A 2 7.11 8.56 -20.18
C LYS A 2 8.01 8.49 -18.95
N TRP A 3 7.46 8.19 -17.77
CA TRP A 3 8.23 8.05 -16.54
C TRP A 3 8.65 6.58 -16.36
N THR A 4 9.91 6.33 -16.07
CA THR A 4 10.53 5.01 -15.96
C THR A 4 11.51 5.00 -14.79
N GLU A 5 12.15 3.85 -14.54
CA GLU A 5 13.21 3.74 -13.52
C GLU A 5 14.38 4.72 -13.71
N GLN A 6 14.61 5.22 -14.93
CA GLN A 6 15.66 6.22 -15.20
C GLN A 6 15.37 7.56 -14.52
N GLN A 7 14.09 7.90 -14.31
CA GLN A 7 13.64 9.14 -13.67
C GLN A 7 13.60 9.05 -12.14
N ILE A 8 13.97 7.93 -11.53
CA ILE A 8 14.08 7.83 -10.06
C ILE A 8 15.30 8.65 -9.63
N PRO A 9 15.14 9.76 -8.87
CA PRO A 9 16.28 10.51 -8.36
C PRO A 9 17.09 9.66 -7.37
N ARG A 10 18.33 10.08 -7.08
CA ARG A 10 19.11 9.47 -6.00
C ARG A 10 18.33 9.53 -4.68
N GLN A 11 18.40 8.45 -3.91
CA GLN A 11 17.74 8.28 -2.63
C GLN A 11 18.78 8.18 -1.49
N ASP A 12 19.98 8.70 -1.72
CA ASP A 12 21.09 8.65 -0.78
C ASP A 12 20.69 9.22 0.59
N GLY A 13 20.97 8.47 1.65
CA GLY A 13 20.64 8.84 3.02
C GLY A 13 19.16 8.71 3.39
N ARG A 14 18.26 8.35 2.47
CA ARG A 14 16.84 8.15 2.77
C ARG A 14 16.57 6.76 3.32
N VAL A 15 15.64 6.65 4.27
CA VAL A 15 15.17 5.37 4.82
C VAL A 15 13.81 5.01 4.23
N ALA A 16 13.71 3.84 3.60
CA ALA A 16 12.47 3.33 3.03
C ALA A 16 12.02 2.03 3.70
N VAL A 17 10.79 1.98 4.20
CA VAL A 17 10.15 0.77 4.70
C VAL A 17 9.15 0.27 3.67
N VAL A 18 9.30 -0.96 3.18
CA VAL A 18 8.42 -1.56 2.17
C VAL A 18 7.80 -2.83 2.72
N THR A 19 6.47 -2.83 2.87
CA THR A 19 5.75 -4.01 3.36
C THR A 19 5.60 -5.06 2.24
N GLY A 20 5.74 -6.35 2.57
CA GLY A 20 5.55 -7.44 1.61
C GLY A 20 6.61 -7.44 0.49
N ALA A 21 7.86 -7.14 0.84
CA ALA A 21 8.95 -6.90 -0.12
C ALA A 21 9.87 -8.09 -0.40
N ASN A 22 9.49 -9.32 -0.02
CA ASN A 22 10.29 -10.51 -0.32
C ASN A 22 10.10 -11.03 -1.75
N THR A 23 9.00 -10.68 -2.44
CA THR A 23 8.74 -11.07 -3.83
C THR A 23 7.94 -10.00 -4.59
N GLY A 24 7.79 -10.20 -5.91
CA GLY A 24 6.86 -9.43 -6.74
C GLY A 24 7.10 -7.91 -6.71
N LEU A 25 6.02 -7.15 -6.62
CA LEU A 25 6.05 -5.67 -6.69
C LEU A 25 6.84 -5.04 -5.55
N GLY A 26 6.70 -5.57 -4.34
CA GLY A 26 7.41 -5.06 -3.16
C GLY A 26 8.92 -5.27 -3.31
N PHE A 27 9.33 -6.45 -3.80
CA PHE A 27 10.74 -6.73 -4.08
C PHE A 27 11.33 -5.79 -5.13
N GLU A 28 10.65 -5.58 -6.27
CA GLU A 28 11.14 -4.68 -7.31
C GLU A 28 11.16 -3.22 -6.85
N THR A 29 10.18 -2.80 -6.05
CA THR A 29 10.17 -1.47 -5.43
C THR A 29 11.37 -1.29 -4.50
N ALA A 30 11.58 -2.24 -3.59
CA ALA A 30 12.71 -2.21 -2.64
C ALA A 30 14.06 -2.24 -3.37
N ARG A 31 14.22 -3.11 -4.36
CA ARG A 31 15.44 -3.23 -5.16
C ARG A 31 15.80 -1.91 -5.84
N ARG A 32 14.84 -1.26 -6.51
CA ARG A 32 15.09 0.01 -7.20
C ARG A 32 15.40 1.17 -6.25
N LEU A 33 14.81 1.19 -5.06
CA LEU A 33 15.14 2.19 -4.03
C LEU A 33 16.56 1.99 -3.49
N ALA A 34 16.95 0.74 -3.19
CA ALA A 34 18.28 0.39 -2.70
C ALA A 34 19.38 0.68 -3.74
N GLU A 35 19.16 0.30 -5.01
CA GLU A 35 20.07 0.61 -6.12
C GLU A 35 20.26 2.13 -6.34
N ARG A 36 19.26 2.92 -5.93
CA ARG A 36 19.30 4.38 -5.97
C ARG A 36 19.86 5.02 -4.69
N GLY A 37 20.31 4.22 -3.72
CA GLY A 37 21.05 4.67 -2.54
C GLY A 37 20.25 4.75 -1.24
N ALA A 38 18.99 4.32 -1.23
CA ALA A 38 18.21 4.28 0.00
C ALA A 38 18.65 3.12 0.92
N SER A 39 18.56 3.34 2.23
CA SER A 39 18.53 2.25 3.22
C SER A 39 17.12 1.66 3.24
N VAL A 40 16.97 0.40 2.84
CA VAL A 40 15.65 -0.23 2.65
C VAL A 40 15.39 -1.31 3.68
N VAL A 41 14.25 -1.22 4.37
CA VAL A 41 13.75 -2.26 5.27
C VAL A 41 12.68 -3.07 4.53
N LEU A 42 12.95 -4.37 4.32
CA LEU A 42 11.95 -5.33 3.87
C LEU A 42 11.11 -5.76 5.08
N ALA A 43 9.92 -5.19 5.22
CA ALA A 43 8.98 -5.56 6.27
C ALA A 43 8.11 -6.74 5.81
N VAL A 44 8.38 -7.94 6.29
CA VAL A 44 7.81 -9.19 5.76
C VAL A 44 7.41 -10.16 6.85
N ARG A 45 6.40 -11.00 6.59
CA ARG A 45 5.93 -12.01 7.54
C ARG A 45 6.92 -13.16 7.74
N ASP A 46 7.59 -13.58 6.67
CA ASP A 46 8.54 -14.69 6.68
C ASP A 46 9.96 -14.12 6.53
N THR A 47 10.67 -14.00 7.66
CA THR A 47 11.98 -13.37 7.71
C THR A 47 13.05 -14.16 6.98
N GLU A 48 12.94 -15.48 6.90
CA GLU A 48 13.89 -16.30 6.15
C GLU A 48 13.77 -16.03 4.65
N LYS A 49 12.54 -15.98 4.12
CA LYS A 49 12.33 -15.50 2.73
C LYS A 49 12.73 -14.05 2.55
N GLY A 50 12.54 -13.22 3.57
CA GLY A 50 13.03 -11.84 3.61
C GLY A 50 14.53 -11.73 3.43
N LYS A 51 15.31 -12.50 4.20
CA LYS A 51 16.78 -12.53 4.14
C LYS A 51 17.29 -13.02 2.78
N LEU A 52 16.66 -14.07 2.24
CA LEU A 52 16.97 -14.56 0.89
C LEU A 52 16.69 -13.51 -0.19
N ALA A 53 15.62 -12.72 -0.02
CA ALA A 53 15.32 -11.61 -0.93
C ALA A 53 16.33 -10.46 -0.77
N ALA A 54 16.65 -10.06 0.47
CA ALA A 54 17.62 -9.01 0.75
C ALA A 54 18.99 -9.33 0.15
N ALA A 55 19.45 -10.57 0.24
CA ALA A 55 20.72 -11.03 -0.36
C ALA A 55 20.78 -10.91 -1.89
N ARG A 56 19.63 -10.74 -2.57
CA ARG A 56 19.53 -10.55 -4.02
C ARG A 56 19.50 -9.07 -4.44
N ILE A 57 19.49 -8.15 -3.47
CA ILE A 57 19.43 -6.71 -3.73
C ILE A 57 20.78 -6.10 -3.39
N ASN A 58 21.37 -5.38 -4.36
CA ASN A 58 22.57 -4.60 -4.11
C ASN A 58 22.20 -3.31 -3.38
N GLY A 59 22.87 -3.02 -2.26
CA GLY A 59 22.65 -1.81 -1.46
C GLY A 59 22.50 -2.09 0.02
N ASP A 60 22.07 -1.09 0.78
CA ASP A 60 21.78 -1.22 2.21
C ASP A 60 20.34 -1.74 2.40
N VAL A 61 20.22 -3.04 2.69
CA VAL A 61 18.93 -3.71 2.84
C VAL A 61 18.90 -4.52 4.12
N SER A 62 17.89 -4.29 4.95
CA SER A 62 17.63 -5.04 6.18
C SER A 62 16.23 -5.66 6.14
N VAL A 63 15.97 -6.58 7.08
CA VAL A 63 14.70 -7.31 7.17
C VAL A 63 14.07 -7.04 8.53
N ARG A 64 12.77 -6.77 8.54
CA ARG A 64 11.96 -6.66 9.76
C ARG A 64 10.78 -7.60 9.66
N GLU A 65 10.55 -8.38 10.69
CA GLU A 65 9.32 -9.18 10.79
C GLU A 65 8.10 -8.27 10.87
N LEU A 66 7.10 -8.54 10.04
CA LEU A 66 5.80 -7.87 10.04
C LEU A 66 4.72 -8.81 9.50
N ASP A 67 3.84 -9.26 10.38
CA ASP A 67 2.59 -9.94 10.02
C ASP A 67 1.41 -8.95 10.13
N LEU A 68 0.94 -8.45 8.99
CA LEU A 68 -0.21 -7.53 8.92
C LEU A 68 -1.54 -8.17 9.35
N THR A 69 -1.58 -9.49 9.57
CA THR A 69 -2.74 -10.18 10.14
C THR A 69 -2.75 -10.17 11.68
N SER A 70 -1.82 -9.44 12.31
CA SER A 70 -1.68 -9.34 13.77
C SER A 70 -1.31 -7.92 14.20
N LEU A 71 -2.20 -7.23 14.91
CA LEU A 71 -1.90 -5.90 15.45
C LEU A 71 -0.76 -5.93 16.47
N GLU A 72 -0.58 -7.04 17.19
CA GLU A 72 0.59 -7.27 18.04
C GLU A 72 1.89 -7.26 17.22
N SER A 73 1.94 -8.03 16.12
CA SER A 73 3.10 -8.04 15.21
C SER A 73 3.35 -6.66 14.61
N VAL A 74 2.30 -5.92 14.22
CA VAL A 74 2.40 -4.55 13.71
C VAL A 74 3.02 -3.61 14.75
N ARG A 75 2.60 -3.70 16.02
CA ARG A 75 3.17 -2.91 17.13
C ARG A 75 4.63 -3.26 17.39
N ALA A 76 4.97 -4.55 17.41
CA ALA A 76 6.34 -5.01 17.58
C ALA A 76 7.26 -4.54 16.43
N ALA A 77 6.78 -4.62 15.18
CA ALA A 77 7.50 -4.13 14.01
C ALA A 77 7.73 -2.60 14.09
N ALA A 78 6.70 -1.84 14.47
CA ALA A 78 6.82 -0.38 14.61
C ALA A 78 7.78 0.02 15.74
N ALA A 79 7.73 -0.66 16.89
CA ALA A 79 8.69 -0.46 17.98
C ALA A 79 10.13 -0.79 17.56
N GLY A 80 10.32 -1.89 16.83
CA GLY A 80 11.62 -2.28 16.29
C GLY A 80 12.16 -1.28 15.27
N LEU A 81 11.30 -0.72 14.42
CA LEU A 81 11.69 0.33 13.46
C LEU A 81 12.10 1.62 14.18
N ARG A 82 11.35 2.05 15.20
CA ARG A 82 11.69 3.21 16.04
C ARG A 82 13.03 3.07 16.74
N ALA A 83 13.33 1.86 17.22
CA ALA A 83 14.58 1.59 17.94
C ALA A 83 15.82 1.68 17.03
N THR A 84 15.68 1.36 15.73
CA THR A 84 16.83 1.27 14.82
C THR A 84 16.89 2.39 13.79
N HIS A 85 15.81 3.14 13.57
CA HIS A 85 15.74 4.22 12.59
C HIS A 85 15.18 5.49 13.24
N PRO A 86 15.96 6.58 13.30
CA PRO A 86 15.49 7.85 13.88
C PRO A 86 14.51 8.59 12.96
N ARG A 87 14.38 8.17 11.70
CA ARG A 87 13.50 8.78 10.70
C ARG A 87 13.03 7.76 9.67
N ILE A 88 11.92 8.04 9.02
CA ILE A 88 11.44 7.31 7.83
C ILE A 88 11.13 8.33 6.74
N ASP A 89 11.74 8.16 5.58
CA ASP A 89 11.50 9.00 4.41
C ASP A 89 10.36 8.46 3.56
N LEU A 90 10.27 7.14 3.42
CA LEU A 90 9.29 6.46 2.58
C LEU A 90 8.67 5.30 3.33
N LEU A 91 7.36 5.36 3.57
CA LEU A 91 6.57 4.22 4.04
C LEU A 91 5.70 3.70 2.89
N ILE A 92 6.05 2.53 2.35
CA ILE A 92 5.37 1.91 1.23
C ILE A 92 4.47 0.78 1.73
N ASN A 93 3.17 1.07 1.85
CA ASN A 93 2.11 0.12 2.19
C ASN A 93 1.76 -0.72 0.94
N ASN A 94 2.64 -1.68 0.62
CA ASN A 94 2.57 -2.50 -0.60
C ASN A 94 1.91 -3.87 -0.39
N ALA A 95 2.13 -4.50 0.77
CA ALA A 95 1.66 -5.84 1.04
C ALA A 95 0.15 -6.00 0.81
N GLY A 96 -0.28 -7.21 0.49
CA GLY A 96 -1.69 -7.52 0.48
C GLY A 96 -1.99 -8.94 0.07
N VAL A 97 -3.27 -9.28 0.19
CA VAL A 97 -3.87 -10.54 -0.24
C VAL A 97 -5.07 -10.24 -1.14
N MET A 98 -5.39 -11.17 -2.03
CA MET A 98 -6.45 -10.98 -3.03
C MET A 98 -7.28 -12.26 -3.19
N TYR A 99 -8.60 -12.10 -3.22
CA TYR A 99 -9.58 -13.15 -3.49
C TYR A 99 -9.42 -14.40 -2.62
N THR A 100 -8.98 -14.21 -1.37
CA THR A 100 -8.88 -15.28 -0.40
C THR A 100 -10.27 -15.89 -0.15
N PRO A 101 -10.36 -17.18 0.23
CA PRO A 101 -11.54 -17.69 0.92
C PRO A 101 -11.83 -16.85 2.17
N LYS A 102 -13.05 -16.95 2.71
CA LYS A 102 -13.40 -16.30 3.98
C LYS A 102 -12.47 -16.83 5.07
N GLN A 103 -11.68 -15.94 5.63
CA GLN A 103 -10.73 -16.19 6.70
C GLN A 103 -10.69 -14.95 7.59
N ILE A 104 -10.20 -15.12 8.82
CA ILE A 104 -10.03 -14.03 9.76
C ILE A 104 -8.56 -13.85 10.12
N THR A 105 -8.17 -12.62 10.43
CA THR A 105 -6.87 -12.28 11.02
C THR A 105 -6.80 -12.77 12.47
N ARG A 106 -5.62 -12.67 13.11
CA ARG A 106 -5.47 -13.00 14.54
C ARG A 106 -6.32 -12.12 15.44
N ASP A 107 -6.61 -10.90 14.99
CA ASP A 107 -7.43 -9.92 15.69
C ASP A 107 -8.93 -10.02 15.33
N GLY A 108 -9.33 -11.03 14.56
CA GLY A 108 -10.75 -11.29 14.24
C GLY A 108 -11.31 -10.49 13.06
N PHE A 109 -10.48 -9.84 12.25
CA PHE A 109 -10.94 -9.09 11.08
C PHE A 109 -11.02 -9.97 9.84
N GLU A 110 -11.90 -9.65 8.89
CA GLU A 110 -11.89 -10.27 7.56
C GLU A 110 -10.51 -10.15 6.92
N MET A 111 -10.00 -11.25 6.37
CA MET A 111 -8.60 -11.38 5.94
C MET A 111 -8.13 -10.28 4.98
N GLN A 112 -8.92 -9.91 3.97
CA GLN A 112 -8.52 -8.91 2.98
C GLN A 112 -8.57 -7.49 3.54
N PHE A 113 -9.64 -7.14 4.27
CA PHE A 113 -9.77 -5.85 4.94
C PHE A 113 -8.74 -5.66 6.06
N GLY A 114 -8.58 -6.68 6.90
CA GLY A 114 -7.60 -6.73 7.98
C GLY A 114 -6.17 -6.57 7.50
N THR A 115 -5.75 -7.36 6.51
CA THR A 115 -4.38 -7.33 5.98
C THR A 115 -4.12 -6.08 5.13
N ASN A 116 -4.98 -5.78 4.17
CA ASN A 116 -4.69 -4.78 3.15
C ASN A 116 -4.87 -3.36 3.69
N HIS A 117 -5.83 -3.15 4.61
CA HIS A 117 -6.20 -1.85 5.15
C HIS A 117 -5.85 -1.70 6.63
N LEU A 118 -6.46 -2.47 7.54
CA LEU A 118 -6.33 -2.23 9.00
C LEU A 118 -4.88 -2.39 9.51
N GLY A 119 -4.15 -3.41 9.04
CA GLY A 119 -2.74 -3.59 9.38
C GLY A 119 -1.86 -2.42 8.93
N HIS A 120 -2.08 -1.91 7.71
CA HIS A 120 -1.35 -0.74 7.20
C HIS A 120 -1.78 0.57 7.86
N PHE A 121 -3.06 0.71 8.20
CA PHE A 121 -3.60 1.83 8.96
C PHE A 121 -2.88 1.92 10.31
N ALA A 122 -2.84 0.80 11.05
CA ALA A 122 -2.14 0.71 12.33
C ALA A 122 -0.64 0.99 12.18
N LEU A 123 0.03 0.35 11.23
CA LEU A 123 1.46 0.55 10.96
C LEU A 123 1.79 2.02 10.67
N THR A 124 0.98 2.66 9.81
CA THR A 124 1.19 4.07 9.44
C THR A 124 1.01 4.97 10.65
N GLY A 125 -0.08 4.81 11.42
CA GLY A 125 -0.33 5.62 12.61
C GLY A 125 0.78 5.49 13.67
N LEU A 126 1.33 4.28 13.83
CA LEU A 126 2.41 3.99 14.78
C LEU A 126 3.79 4.49 14.33
N LEU A 127 3.97 4.87 13.07
CA LEU A 127 5.24 5.34 12.53
C LEU A 127 5.19 6.80 12.09
N LEU A 128 4.01 7.43 12.06
CA LEU A 128 3.81 8.72 11.40
C LEU A 128 4.71 9.83 11.97
N ASP A 129 4.95 9.83 13.28
CA ASP A 129 5.85 10.77 13.95
C ASP A 129 7.33 10.65 13.50
N LEU A 130 7.76 9.52 12.95
CA LEU A 130 9.08 9.39 12.32
C LEU A 130 9.13 9.99 10.91
N LEU A 131 7.97 10.23 10.29
CA LEU A 131 7.84 10.81 8.96
C LEU A 131 7.62 12.33 9.02
N LEU A 132 6.79 12.81 9.96
CA LEU A 132 6.39 14.23 10.06
C LEU A 132 7.57 15.22 10.06
N PRO A 133 8.69 14.97 10.79
CA PRO A 133 9.81 15.89 10.82
C PRO A 133 10.69 15.86 9.56
N VAL A 134 10.44 14.93 8.63
CA VAL A 134 11.29 14.68 7.46
C VAL A 134 10.70 15.39 6.23
N PRO A 135 11.34 16.46 5.72
CA PRO A 135 10.85 17.14 4.53
C PRO A 135 10.80 16.22 3.31
N GLY A 136 9.65 16.20 2.64
CA GLY A 136 9.44 15.36 1.46
C GLY A 136 9.22 13.88 1.78
N SER A 137 8.95 13.53 3.03
CA SER A 137 8.58 12.16 3.38
C SER A 137 7.22 11.78 2.79
N ARG A 138 7.04 10.50 2.48
CA ARG A 138 5.83 10.01 1.83
C ARG A 138 5.32 8.72 2.43
N VAL A 139 4.00 8.69 2.64
CA VAL A 139 3.25 7.44 2.78
C VAL A 139 2.68 7.10 1.40
N VAL A 140 3.06 5.96 0.86
CA VAL A 140 2.57 5.46 -0.43
C VAL A 140 1.73 4.23 -0.20
N THR A 141 0.43 4.32 -0.50
CA THR A 141 -0.49 3.18 -0.34
C THR A 141 -0.80 2.52 -1.68
N VAL A 142 -0.51 1.22 -1.79
CA VAL A 142 -0.79 0.45 -3.01
C VAL A 142 -2.24 -0.03 -3.01
N SER A 143 -3.04 0.56 -3.90
CA SER A 143 -4.40 0.14 -4.20
C SER A 143 -4.42 -0.78 -5.43
N SER A 144 -5.56 -0.87 -6.13
CA SER A 144 -5.77 -1.72 -7.30
C SER A 144 -6.94 -1.18 -8.12
N VAL A 145 -7.00 -1.48 -9.41
CA VAL A 145 -8.23 -1.32 -10.22
C VAL A 145 -9.43 -2.06 -9.61
N GLY A 146 -9.17 -3.06 -8.75
CA GLY A 146 -10.20 -3.75 -7.96
C GLY A 146 -11.06 -2.83 -7.08
N HIS A 147 -10.61 -1.63 -6.73
CA HIS A 147 -11.43 -0.63 -6.02
C HIS A 147 -12.67 -0.18 -6.80
N ARG A 148 -12.76 -0.50 -8.10
CA ARG A 148 -13.91 -0.22 -8.96
C ARG A 148 -14.87 -1.40 -9.11
N ILE A 149 -14.47 -2.58 -8.66
CA ILE A 149 -15.16 -3.84 -8.97
C ILE A 149 -15.98 -4.25 -7.74
N ARG A 150 -17.28 -3.99 -7.78
CA ARG A 150 -18.22 -4.33 -6.69
C ARG A 150 -17.73 -3.83 -5.31
N ALA A 151 -17.08 -2.67 -5.29
CA ALA A 151 -16.50 -2.10 -4.10
C ALA A 151 -17.49 -1.15 -3.43
N ALA A 152 -17.68 -1.33 -2.13
CA ALA A 152 -18.37 -0.41 -1.24
C ALA A 152 -17.79 -0.59 0.17
N ILE A 153 -17.94 0.42 1.03
CA ILE A 153 -17.63 0.30 2.45
C ILE A 153 -18.90 -0.16 3.17
N HIS A 154 -18.99 -1.44 3.50
CA HIS A 154 -20.15 -2.03 4.14
C HIS A 154 -20.10 -1.81 5.66
N PHE A 155 -20.41 -0.60 6.14
CA PHE A 155 -20.31 -0.30 7.58
C PHE A 155 -21.12 -1.24 8.49
N ASP A 156 -22.25 -1.76 7.99
CA ASP A 156 -23.10 -2.68 8.74
C ASP A 156 -22.63 -4.15 8.69
N ASP A 157 -21.58 -4.44 7.89
CA ASP A 157 -20.97 -5.76 7.74
C ASP A 157 -19.50 -5.67 7.24
N LEU A 158 -18.66 -4.85 7.90
CA LEU A 158 -17.28 -4.61 7.44
C LEU A 158 -16.47 -5.89 7.34
N GLN A 159 -16.79 -6.86 8.20
CA GLN A 159 -16.11 -8.15 8.32
C GLN A 159 -16.71 -9.24 7.42
N TRP A 160 -17.70 -8.91 6.58
CA TRP A 160 -18.37 -9.84 5.67
C TRP A 160 -18.86 -11.12 6.37
N GLU A 161 -19.53 -10.95 7.51
CA GLU A 161 -20.07 -12.02 8.32
C GLU A 161 -21.25 -12.71 7.67
N ARG A 162 -22.08 -11.96 6.92
CA ARG A 162 -23.36 -12.46 6.37
C ARG A 162 -23.19 -13.28 5.09
N SER A 163 -22.67 -12.67 4.02
CA SER A 163 -22.54 -13.33 2.70
C SER A 163 -21.24 -12.95 2.02
N TYR A 164 -20.20 -13.77 2.21
CA TYR A 164 -18.84 -13.44 1.78
C TYR A 164 -18.66 -13.43 0.26
N GLY A 165 -18.52 -12.24 -0.31
CA GLY A 165 -18.11 -12.05 -1.71
C GLY A 165 -16.63 -11.74 -1.82
N ARG A 166 -15.77 -12.74 -2.08
CA ARG A 166 -14.30 -12.54 -2.13
C ARG A 166 -13.82 -11.39 -3.03
N VAL A 167 -14.53 -11.13 -4.13
CA VAL A 167 -14.22 -10.04 -5.07
C VAL A 167 -14.63 -8.68 -4.46
N ALA A 168 -15.81 -8.61 -3.86
CA ALA A 168 -16.31 -7.40 -3.20
C ALA A 168 -15.51 -7.08 -1.92
N ALA A 169 -15.11 -8.08 -1.13
CA ALA A 169 -14.21 -7.91 0.01
C ALA A 169 -12.84 -7.36 -0.41
N TYR A 170 -12.28 -7.86 -1.52
CA TYR A 170 -11.07 -7.29 -2.10
C TYR A 170 -11.28 -5.82 -2.53
N GLY A 171 -12.38 -5.57 -3.26
CA GLY A 171 -12.78 -4.23 -3.70
C GLY A 171 -12.93 -3.25 -2.54
N GLN A 172 -13.63 -3.63 -1.47
CA GLN A 172 -13.74 -2.87 -0.22
C GLN A 172 -12.36 -2.55 0.36
N SER A 173 -11.47 -3.53 0.45
CA SER A 173 -10.12 -3.31 1.01
C SER A 173 -9.28 -2.31 0.18
N LYS A 174 -9.44 -2.32 -1.16
CA LYS A 174 -8.69 -1.42 -2.06
C LYS A 174 -9.33 -0.05 -2.19
N LEU A 175 -10.65 0.05 -2.04
CA LEU A 175 -11.35 1.32 -1.86
C LEU A 175 -10.95 1.97 -0.52
N ALA A 176 -10.89 1.20 0.55
CA ALA A 176 -10.44 1.65 1.86
C ALA A 176 -9.02 2.23 1.83
N ASN A 177 -8.09 1.61 1.08
CA ASN A 177 -6.74 2.15 0.87
C ASN A 177 -6.71 3.56 0.23
N LEU A 178 -7.61 3.83 -0.73
CA LEU A 178 -7.71 5.14 -1.37
C LEU A 178 -8.33 6.16 -0.42
N MET A 179 -9.43 5.80 0.23
CA MET A 179 -10.09 6.65 1.24
C MET A 179 -9.14 7.00 2.40
N PHE A 180 -8.34 6.03 2.86
CA PHE A 180 -7.28 6.24 3.82
C PHE A 180 -6.25 7.26 3.35
N THR A 181 -5.80 7.14 2.10
CA THR A 181 -4.80 8.04 1.51
C THR A 181 -5.32 9.48 1.47
N TYR A 182 -6.56 9.68 1.02
CA TYR A 182 -7.15 11.02 0.93
C TYR A 182 -7.44 11.62 2.30
N GLU A 183 -7.91 10.81 3.26
CA GLU A 183 -8.09 11.26 4.65
C GLU A 183 -6.78 11.60 5.33
N LEU A 184 -5.74 10.77 5.15
CA LEU A 184 -4.41 11.04 5.69
C LEU A 184 -3.85 12.32 5.10
N GLN A 185 -3.93 12.53 3.77
CA GLN A 185 -3.49 13.79 3.15
C GLN A 185 -4.28 14.98 3.70
N ARG A 186 -5.60 14.82 3.86
CA ARG A 186 -6.52 15.61 4.69
C ARG A 186 -5.83 16.20 5.92
N ARG A 187 -5.40 15.28 6.77
CA ARG A 187 -4.86 15.57 8.11
C ARG A 187 -3.44 16.08 8.08
N LEU A 188 -2.65 15.71 7.07
CA LEU A 188 -1.28 16.16 6.87
C LEU A 188 -1.17 17.60 6.37
N ALA A 189 -2.25 18.22 5.88
CA ALA A 189 -2.25 19.58 5.35
C ALA A 189 -1.65 20.62 6.32
N ALA A 190 -1.82 20.42 7.64
CA ALA A 190 -1.24 21.31 8.66
C ALA A 190 0.27 21.10 8.91
N HIS A 191 0.84 19.97 8.48
CA HIS A 191 2.25 19.62 8.69
C HIS A 191 3.11 19.94 7.46
N GLY A 192 2.53 19.95 6.26
CA GLY A 192 3.12 20.49 5.01
C GLY A 192 4.37 19.79 4.46
N THR A 193 5.06 18.98 5.25
CA THR A 193 6.34 18.32 4.91
C THR A 193 6.17 16.88 4.46
N THR A 194 5.12 16.20 4.91
CA THR A 194 4.80 14.81 4.58
C THR A 194 3.59 14.75 3.65
N ALA A 195 3.67 13.89 2.63
CA ALA A 195 2.56 13.64 1.71
C ALA A 195 2.04 12.20 1.81
N ALA A 196 0.73 12.03 1.74
CA ALA A 196 0.09 10.74 1.52
C ALA A 196 -0.35 10.64 0.07
N VAL A 197 0.09 9.58 -0.62
CA VAL A 197 -0.21 9.33 -2.02
C VAL A 197 -0.54 7.87 -2.25
N ALA A 198 -1.18 7.57 -3.37
CA ALA A 198 -1.55 6.22 -3.73
C ALA A 198 -0.94 5.82 -5.09
N ALA A 199 -0.81 4.52 -5.29
CA ALA A 199 -0.47 3.95 -6.58
C ALA A 199 -1.20 2.63 -6.81
N HIS A 200 -1.31 2.20 -8.07
CA HIS A 200 -1.68 0.82 -8.38
C HIS A 200 -0.83 0.26 -9.52
N PRO A 201 -0.54 -1.05 -9.49
CA PRO A 201 0.40 -1.68 -10.41
C PRO A 201 -0.26 -2.09 -11.74
N GLY A 202 -1.46 -1.59 -12.05
CA GLY A 202 -2.33 -2.17 -13.07
C GLY A 202 -2.74 -3.61 -12.72
N ILE A 203 -2.78 -4.48 -13.74
CA ILE A 203 -2.96 -5.93 -13.58
C ILE A 203 -1.55 -6.54 -13.60
N SER A 204 -0.99 -6.88 -12.44
CA SER A 204 0.35 -7.45 -12.36
C SER A 204 0.31 -8.98 -12.24
N ASN A 205 1.19 -9.69 -12.96
CA ASN A 205 1.36 -11.14 -12.83
C ASN A 205 2.14 -11.46 -11.55
N THR A 206 1.50 -11.18 -10.42
CA THR A 206 2.04 -11.45 -9.09
C THR A 206 1.37 -12.68 -8.51
N GLU A 207 2.07 -13.30 -7.57
CA GLU A 207 1.62 -14.40 -6.71
C GLU A 207 0.27 -14.18 -5.99
N LEU A 208 -0.31 -12.97 -6.07
CA LEU A 208 -1.66 -12.61 -5.66
C LEU A 208 -2.76 -13.36 -6.45
N ALA A 209 -2.49 -13.82 -7.68
CA ALA A 209 -3.47 -14.53 -8.50
C ALA A 209 -3.73 -16.00 -8.06
N ARG A 210 -2.99 -16.52 -7.07
CA ARG A 210 -3.06 -17.94 -6.65
C ARG A 210 -4.44 -18.38 -6.17
N ASN A 211 -5.25 -17.46 -5.64
CA ASN A 211 -6.60 -17.74 -5.10
C ASN A 211 -7.75 -17.31 -6.04
N ALA A 212 -7.45 -16.91 -7.28
CA ALA A 212 -8.48 -16.55 -8.25
C ALA A 212 -9.44 -17.74 -8.50
N PRO A 213 -10.77 -17.51 -8.60
CA PRO A 213 -11.73 -18.57 -8.92
C PRO A 213 -11.35 -19.36 -10.17
N ALA A 214 -11.64 -20.66 -10.21
CA ALA A 214 -11.28 -21.54 -11.33
C ALA A 214 -11.80 -21.04 -12.70
N VAL A 215 -12.99 -20.44 -12.71
CA VAL A 215 -13.62 -19.82 -13.90
C VAL A 215 -12.87 -18.58 -14.41
N VAL A 216 -12.12 -17.90 -13.54
CA VAL A 216 -11.26 -16.76 -13.90
C VAL A 216 -9.85 -17.24 -14.25
N ARG A 217 -9.36 -18.32 -13.62
CA ARG A 217 -8.03 -18.89 -13.85
C ARG A 217 -7.76 -19.18 -15.33
N GLY A 218 -8.66 -19.90 -16.03
CA GLY A 218 -8.44 -20.34 -17.42
C GLY A 218 -8.19 -19.19 -18.43
N PRO A 219 -9.11 -18.21 -18.56
CA PRO A 219 -8.92 -17.06 -19.44
C PRO A 219 -7.79 -16.13 -18.97
N LEU A 220 -7.61 -15.98 -17.66
CA LEU A 220 -6.57 -15.13 -17.08
C LEU A 220 -5.17 -15.72 -17.30
N THR A 221 -4.96 -17.05 -17.28
CA THR A 221 -3.66 -17.66 -17.61
C THR A 221 -3.34 -17.65 -19.10
N LEU A 222 -4.34 -17.72 -19.99
CA LEU A 222 -4.12 -17.70 -21.45
C LEU A 222 -3.83 -16.29 -21.98
N LEU A 223 -4.49 -15.27 -21.41
CA LEU A 223 -4.32 -13.86 -21.78
C LEU A 223 -3.38 -13.09 -20.83
N ALA A 224 -2.85 -13.75 -19.79
CA ALA A 224 -1.96 -13.18 -18.78
C ALA A 224 -0.82 -12.34 -19.38
N PRO A 225 0.03 -12.82 -20.30
CA PRO A 225 1.16 -12.02 -20.77
C PRO A 225 0.75 -10.79 -21.61
N VAL A 226 -0.48 -10.75 -22.12
CA VAL A 226 -1.01 -9.62 -22.92
C VAL A 226 -1.69 -8.57 -22.04
N ILE A 227 -2.39 -9.02 -20.99
CA ILE A 227 -3.19 -8.17 -20.09
C ILE A 227 -2.36 -7.72 -18.87
N THR A 228 -1.43 -8.57 -18.43
CA THR A 228 -0.60 -8.30 -17.25
C THR A 228 0.71 -7.64 -17.60
N GLN A 229 1.31 -6.94 -16.64
CA GLN A 229 2.67 -6.43 -16.76
C GLN A 229 3.63 -7.10 -15.77
N PRO A 230 4.92 -7.23 -16.13
CA PRO A 230 5.94 -7.78 -15.23
C PRO A 230 6.04 -6.94 -13.96
N ALA A 231 6.48 -7.55 -12.86
CA ALA A 231 6.61 -6.85 -11.57
C ALA A 231 7.49 -5.59 -11.66
N THR A 232 8.49 -5.58 -12.54
CA THR A 232 9.35 -4.42 -12.82
C THR A 232 8.55 -3.22 -13.33
N ALA A 233 7.67 -3.44 -14.31
CA ALA A 233 6.77 -2.41 -14.83
C ALA A 233 5.67 -2.06 -13.82
N GLY A 234 5.12 -3.07 -13.13
CA GLY A 234 4.11 -2.89 -12.10
C GLY A 234 4.57 -2.08 -10.88
N ALA A 235 5.87 -2.08 -10.58
CA ALA A 235 6.45 -1.27 -9.50
C ALA A 235 6.61 0.20 -9.89
N LEU A 236 6.59 0.56 -11.19
CA LEU A 236 6.84 1.93 -11.63
C LEU A 236 5.82 2.96 -11.10
N PRO A 237 4.50 2.69 -11.04
CA PRO A 237 3.55 3.61 -10.38
C PRO A 237 3.87 3.87 -8.92
N THR A 238 4.24 2.84 -8.16
CA THR A 238 4.64 2.96 -6.75
C THR A 238 5.93 3.76 -6.62
N LEU A 239 6.95 3.45 -7.43
CA LEU A 239 8.23 4.17 -7.44
C LEU A 239 8.05 5.64 -7.85
N ARG A 240 7.16 5.93 -8.81
CA ARG A 240 6.83 7.30 -9.21
C ARG A 240 6.21 8.06 -8.05
N ALA A 241 5.14 7.51 -7.45
CA ALA A 241 4.49 8.11 -6.29
C ALA A 241 5.49 8.34 -5.13
N ALA A 242 6.41 7.40 -4.91
CA ALA A 242 7.42 7.48 -3.85
C ALA A 242 8.53 8.51 -4.11
N THR A 243 8.96 8.71 -5.36
CA THR A 243 10.25 9.37 -5.63
C THR A 243 10.21 10.56 -6.58
N ASP A 244 9.16 10.71 -7.40
CA ASP A 244 9.07 11.83 -8.35
C ASP A 244 8.86 13.15 -7.58
N PRO A 245 9.77 14.14 -7.68
CA PRO A 245 9.66 15.41 -6.96
C PRO A 245 8.41 16.23 -7.32
N SER A 246 7.79 15.96 -8.48
CA SER A 246 6.57 16.65 -8.92
C SER A 246 5.28 16.11 -8.29
N VAL A 247 5.36 15.01 -7.54
CA VAL A 247 4.21 14.40 -6.87
C VAL A 247 3.71 15.31 -5.76
N LEU A 248 2.40 15.58 -5.79
CA LEU A 248 1.66 16.29 -4.75
C LEU A 248 0.88 15.30 -3.89
N GLY A 249 0.64 15.68 -2.63
CA GLY A 249 -0.19 14.89 -1.73
C GLY A 249 -1.61 14.69 -2.26
N GLY A 250 -2.19 13.52 -1.97
CA GLY A 250 -3.52 13.13 -2.41
C GLY A 250 -3.59 12.65 -3.87
N GLN A 251 -2.47 12.57 -4.57
CA GLN A 251 -2.42 12.04 -5.94
C GLN A 251 -2.41 10.51 -5.99
N TYR A 252 -2.92 9.98 -7.10
CA TYR A 252 -3.02 8.55 -7.37
C TYR A 252 -2.35 8.21 -8.72
N TYR A 253 -1.42 7.26 -8.70
CA TYR A 253 -0.63 6.90 -9.88
C TYR A 253 -0.95 5.51 -10.40
N GLY A 254 -1.05 5.41 -11.72
CA GLY A 254 -1.46 4.19 -12.41
C GLY A 254 -0.89 4.10 -13.82
N PRO A 255 -0.94 2.94 -14.47
CA PRO A 255 -0.50 2.80 -15.85
C PRO A 255 -1.36 3.62 -16.83
N ASP A 256 -0.75 4.11 -17.90
CA ASP A 256 -1.40 4.95 -18.92
C ASP A 256 -2.14 4.20 -20.03
N GLY A 257 -2.05 2.87 -20.07
CA GLY A 257 -2.70 2.06 -21.10
C GLY A 257 -4.21 1.86 -20.89
N PRO A 258 -4.88 1.19 -21.84
CA PRO A 258 -6.32 0.94 -21.78
C PRO A 258 -6.76 0.27 -20.48
N GLY A 259 -7.78 0.84 -19.83
CA GLY A 259 -8.30 0.36 -18.55
C GLY A 259 -7.29 0.41 -17.39
N GLU A 260 -6.20 1.17 -17.55
CA GLU A 260 -5.10 1.27 -16.58
C GLU A 260 -4.47 -0.10 -16.26
N ALA A 261 -4.58 -1.06 -17.18
CA ALA A 261 -4.14 -2.44 -16.97
C ALA A 261 -2.61 -2.58 -17.02
N ARG A 262 -1.95 -1.84 -17.92
CA ARG A 262 -0.50 -1.85 -18.15
C ARG A 262 -0.05 -0.54 -18.78
N GLY A 263 1.24 -0.24 -18.74
CA GLY A 263 1.81 0.96 -19.34
C GLY A 263 2.71 1.75 -18.41
N TYR A 264 3.03 2.98 -18.79
CA TYR A 264 3.89 3.85 -18.00
C TYR A 264 3.09 4.55 -16.91
N PRO A 265 3.67 4.80 -15.74
CA PRO A 265 2.97 5.48 -14.66
C PRO A 265 2.61 6.90 -15.05
N ARG A 266 1.35 7.26 -14.85
CA ARG A 266 0.78 8.60 -14.96
C ARG A 266 -0.10 8.89 -13.76
N LEU A 267 -0.42 10.18 -13.57
CA LEU A 267 -1.50 10.57 -12.68
C LEU A 267 -2.82 10.03 -13.25
N VAL A 268 -3.59 9.34 -12.40
CA VAL A 268 -4.91 8.79 -12.73
C VAL A 268 -5.93 9.24 -11.67
N THR A 269 -7.20 9.09 -11.98
CA THR A 269 -8.31 9.34 -11.05
C THR A 269 -8.75 8.03 -10.42
N SER A 270 -9.32 8.06 -9.22
CA SER A 270 -9.95 6.91 -8.54
C SER A 270 -11.47 6.91 -8.76
N SER A 271 -12.25 6.14 -8.00
CA SER A 271 -13.71 6.07 -8.16
C SER A 271 -14.39 7.23 -7.44
N PRO A 272 -15.57 7.71 -7.90
CA PRO A 272 -16.30 8.79 -7.21
C PRO A 272 -16.50 8.50 -5.72
N GLU A 273 -16.81 7.25 -5.37
CA GLU A 273 -17.03 6.82 -3.99
C GLU A 273 -15.80 7.03 -3.12
N SER A 274 -14.59 6.87 -3.70
CA SER A 274 -13.35 7.06 -2.94
C SER A 274 -13.14 8.52 -2.50
N TYR A 275 -13.82 9.49 -3.13
CA TYR A 275 -13.78 10.91 -2.78
C TYR A 275 -14.88 11.34 -1.79
N ASP A 276 -15.77 10.44 -1.37
CA ASP A 276 -16.79 10.75 -0.36
C ASP A 276 -16.15 11.01 1.00
N VAL A 277 -16.08 12.28 1.39
CA VAL A 277 -15.41 12.74 2.62
C VAL A 277 -16.11 12.19 3.87
N SER A 278 -17.44 12.03 3.84
CA SER A 278 -18.18 11.52 5.00
C SER A 278 -17.85 10.04 5.26
N VAL A 279 -17.74 9.25 4.19
CA VAL A 279 -17.35 7.84 4.24
C VAL A 279 -15.88 7.71 4.64
N GLN A 280 -14.98 8.55 4.10
CA GLN A 280 -13.58 8.60 4.50
C GLN A 280 -13.41 8.82 6.01
N GLN A 281 -14.10 9.82 6.55
CA GLN A 281 -14.02 10.17 7.97
C GLN A 281 -14.61 9.07 8.87
N ARG A 282 -15.75 8.48 8.47
CA ARG A 282 -16.37 7.36 9.19
C ARG A 282 -15.47 6.13 9.17
N LEU A 283 -14.90 5.80 8.01
CA LEU A 283 -13.96 4.69 7.86
C LEU A 283 -12.71 4.91 8.70
N TRP A 284 -12.18 6.13 8.76
CA TRP A 284 -11.05 6.47 9.63
C TRP A 284 -11.38 6.22 11.09
N ALA A 285 -12.49 6.76 11.60
CA ALA A 285 -12.90 6.58 13.00
C ALA A 285 -13.05 5.10 13.35
N VAL A 286 -13.73 4.33 12.51
CA VAL A 286 -13.88 2.88 12.72
C VAL A 286 -12.53 2.16 12.63
N SER A 287 -11.62 2.59 11.76
CA SER A 287 -10.26 2.02 11.67
C SER A 287 -9.45 2.31 12.94
N GLU A 288 -9.57 3.52 13.49
CA GLU A 288 -8.97 3.88 14.78
C GLU A 288 -9.52 2.99 15.91
N ASP A 289 -10.83 2.78 15.96
CA ASP A 289 -11.48 1.95 16.97
C ASP A 289 -11.09 0.47 16.86
N LEU A 290 -11.15 -0.10 15.64
CA LEU A 290 -10.79 -1.50 15.39
C LEU A 290 -9.31 -1.77 15.68
N THR A 291 -8.42 -0.83 15.37
CA THR A 291 -6.97 -1.05 15.54
C THR A 291 -6.45 -0.62 16.93
N GLY A 292 -7.22 0.19 17.66
CA GLY A 292 -6.74 0.86 18.86
C GLY A 292 -5.53 1.76 18.59
N VAL A 293 -5.39 2.30 17.37
CA VAL A 293 -4.33 3.24 16.98
C VAL A 293 -4.97 4.60 16.72
N ARG A 294 -4.34 5.65 17.26
CA ARG A 294 -4.70 7.04 16.99
C ARG A 294 -3.53 7.72 16.29
N PHE A 295 -3.84 8.64 15.40
CA PHE A 295 -2.81 9.32 14.62
C PHE A 295 -2.35 10.61 15.33
N PRO A 296 -1.06 10.94 15.31
CA PRO A 296 -0.51 12.18 15.89
C PRO A 296 -0.77 13.41 15.01
N VAL A 297 -1.87 13.43 14.27
CA VAL A 297 -2.30 14.53 13.40
C VAL A 297 -3.74 14.87 13.71
N GLY A 298 -4.07 16.17 13.69
CA GLY A 298 -5.39 16.67 14.09
C GLY A 298 -6.54 16.11 13.24
N ARG A 299 -7.78 16.33 13.71
CA ARG A 299 -8.95 16.12 12.86
C ARG A 299 -8.81 16.96 11.61
N ALA A 300 -9.10 16.36 10.46
CA ALA A 300 -9.13 17.09 9.22
C ALA A 300 -10.21 18.17 9.25
N ALA A 301 -9.84 19.37 8.80
CA ALA A 301 -10.82 20.41 8.53
C ALA A 301 -11.73 19.96 7.39
N VAL A 302 -13.04 20.17 7.56
CA VAL A 302 -14.00 20.09 6.45
C VAL A 302 -13.75 21.34 5.61
N ALA A 303 -13.41 21.17 4.33
CA ALA A 303 -13.39 22.30 3.41
C ALA A 303 -14.83 22.84 3.31
N ALA A 304 -15.01 24.12 3.64
CA ALA A 304 -16.29 24.82 3.53
C ALA A 304 -16.74 24.93 2.08
#